data_AF-A0A073KAG3-F1
#
_entry.id   AF-A0A073KAG3-F1
#
_cell.length_a   1.000
_cell.length_b   1.000
_cell.length_c   1.000
_cell.angle_alpha   90.00
_cell.angle_beta   90.00
_cell.angle_gamma   90.00
#
_symmetry.space_group_name_H-M   'P 1'
#
loop_
_entity.id
_entity.type
_entity.pdbx_description
1 polymer ?
#
loop_
_entity_poly.entity_id
_entity_poly.type
_entity_poly.pdbx_seq_one_letter_code
_entity_poly.pdbx_strand_id
1 'polypeptide(L)'
;MVTLAFFVISSKASGGEPTIMGYQFKTVLSGSMEPTFYTGSIIAISPTKDGSKYQKGDVITFKDKEEKIITHRIIKVNNVNGKVTYETKGDNNNGADLEAVLAENVLGKYEDITVPYVGYGLDYANSKAGAALLLIVPGILLLGYSAFSIFGAIRQIDNEKKSKSTDAGQSM
;
A
#
# COMPACT_ATOMS: atom_id res chain seq x y z
N MET A 1 4.41 -2.42 20.46
CA MET A 1 3.20 -1.57 20.41
C MET A 1 3.53 -0.08 20.34
N VAL A 2 4.32 0.48 21.27
CA VAL A 2 4.71 1.91 21.25
C VAL A 2 5.46 2.31 19.97
N THR A 3 6.39 1.47 19.49
CA THR A 3 7.15 1.71 18.25
C THR A 3 6.27 1.68 17.00
N LEU A 4 5.33 0.75 16.92
CA LEU A 4 4.39 0.63 15.79
C LEU A 4 3.40 1.81 15.78
N ALA A 5 2.88 2.20 16.95
CA ALA A 5 2.01 3.36 17.09
C ALA A 5 2.74 4.66 16.71
N PHE A 6 3.99 4.83 17.16
CA PHE A 6 4.83 5.95 16.75
C PHE A 6 5.03 5.97 15.23
N PHE A 7 5.35 4.83 14.61
CA PHE A 7 5.54 4.72 13.16
C PHE A 7 4.27 5.08 12.37
N VAL A 8 3.10 4.60 12.82
CA VAL A 8 1.81 4.92 12.20
C VAL A 8 1.46 6.40 12.34
N ILE A 9 1.69 6.99 13.51
CA ILE A 9 1.42 8.42 13.78
C ILE A 9 2.38 9.30 12.95
N SER A 10 3.67 8.99 12.94
CA SER A 10 4.67 9.71 12.14
C SER A 10 4.37 9.65 10.64
N SER A 11 3.91 8.50 10.13
CA SER A 11 3.53 8.35 8.72
C SER A 11 2.27 9.14 8.34
N LYS A 12 1.33 9.34 9.27
CA LYS A 12 0.14 10.18 9.04
C LYS A 12 0.48 11.67 9.16
N ALA A 13 1.42 12.04 10.03
CA ALA A 13 1.82 13.43 10.29
C ALA A 13 2.64 14.06 9.15
N SER A 14 3.34 13.25 8.33
CA SER A 14 4.19 13.74 7.25
C SER A 14 3.42 14.34 6.06
N GLY A 15 2.08 14.16 5.97
CA GLY A 15 1.19 14.86 5.02
C GLY A 15 1.40 14.57 3.52
N GLY A 16 2.56 14.05 3.12
CA GLY A 16 2.85 13.58 1.77
C GLY A 16 2.59 12.09 1.60
N GLU A 17 2.42 11.65 0.35
CA GLU A 17 2.36 10.23 0.04
C GLU A 17 3.71 9.58 0.40
N PRO A 18 3.71 8.47 1.17
CA PRO A 18 4.94 7.86 1.64
C PRO A 18 5.77 7.38 0.45
N THR A 19 6.92 8.02 0.24
CA THR A 19 7.95 7.54 -0.68
C THR A 19 8.75 6.45 0.03
N ILE A 20 8.68 5.24 -0.51
CA ILE A 20 9.44 4.10 0.00
C ILE A 20 10.53 3.82 -1.03
N MET A 21 11.80 3.92 -0.61
CA MET A 21 12.95 3.73 -1.49
C MET A 21 12.95 4.62 -2.74
N GLY A 22 12.32 5.80 -2.67
CA GLY A 22 12.21 6.73 -3.80
C GLY A 22 11.06 6.46 -4.77
N TYR A 23 10.23 5.44 -4.52
CA TYR A 23 9.03 5.15 -5.28
C TYR A 23 7.78 5.56 -4.51
N GLN A 24 6.74 5.94 -5.25
CA GLN A 24 5.37 6.06 -4.73
C GLN A 24 4.54 4.88 -5.22
N PHE A 25 3.66 4.39 -4.36
CA PHE A 25 2.77 3.29 -4.69
C PHE A 25 1.35 3.79 -4.92
N LYS A 26 0.73 3.34 -6.02
CA LYS A 26 -0.62 3.77 -6.43
C LYS A 26 -1.51 2.55 -6.63
N THR A 27 -2.75 2.64 -6.17
CA THR A 27 -3.78 1.64 -6.43
C THR A 27 -4.39 1.85 -7.80
N VAL A 28 -4.48 0.79 -8.59
CA VAL A 28 -5.14 0.79 -9.90
C VAL A 28 -6.65 0.67 -9.70
N LEU A 29 -7.40 1.70 -10.09
CA LEU A 29 -8.85 1.80 -9.84
C LEU A 29 -9.71 1.40 -11.05
N SER A 30 -9.13 1.26 -12.24
CA SER A 30 -9.84 0.95 -13.47
C SER A 30 -9.02 0.05 -14.41
N GLY A 31 -9.68 -0.58 -15.37
CA GLY A 31 -9.07 -1.47 -16.38
C GLY A 31 -8.59 -0.75 -17.64
N SER A 32 -8.36 0.57 -17.60
CA SER A 32 -7.95 1.34 -18.78
C SER A 32 -6.56 0.98 -19.29
N MET A 33 -5.73 0.37 -18.45
CA MET A 33 -4.36 -0.04 -18.74
C MET A 33 -4.20 -1.55 -18.94
N GLU A 34 -5.29 -2.30 -19.07
CA GLU A 34 -5.21 -3.73 -19.38
C GLU A 34 -4.71 -3.93 -20.83
N PRO A 35 -3.83 -4.92 -21.10
CA PRO A 35 -3.30 -5.94 -20.19
C PRO A 35 -2.00 -5.56 -19.45
N THR A 36 -1.53 -4.31 -19.53
CA THR A 36 -0.27 -3.87 -18.89
C THR A 36 -0.30 -4.06 -17.38
N PHE A 37 -1.40 -3.68 -16.73
CA PHE A 37 -1.71 -4.06 -15.35
C PHE A 37 -3.23 -4.06 -15.12
N TYR A 38 -3.68 -4.85 -14.16
CA TYR A 38 -5.09 -5.09 -13.91
C TYR A 38 -5.65 -4.21 -12.79
N THR A 39 -6.96 -3.99 -12.82
CA THR A 39 -7.69 -3.33 -11.73
C THR A 39 -7.41 -4.00 -10.38
N GLY A 40 -7.25 -3.20 -9.32
CA GLY A 40 -6.92 -3.69 -7.98
C GLY A 40 -5.46 -4.06 -7.77
N SER A 41 -4.59 -3.81 -8.75
CA SER A 41 -3.14 -3.90 -8.56
C SER A 41 -2.59 -2.69 -7.80
N ILE A 42 -1.39 -2.83 -7.25
CA ILE A 42 -0.54 -1.72 -6.81
C ILE A 42 0.60 -1.56 -7.81
N ILE A 43 0.81 -0.34 -8.29
CA ILE A 43 1.93 0.00 -9.19
C ILE A 43 2.93 0.90 -8.48
N ALA A 44 4.21 0.75 -8.82
CA ALA A 44 5.25 1.68 -8.37
C ALA A 44 5.49 2.74 -9.44
N ILE A 45 5.57 4.00 -9.00
CA ILE A 45 5.93 5.13 -9.84
C ILE A 45 7.18 5.83 -9.29
N SER A 46 8.06 6.27 -10.19
CA SER A 46 9.14 7.20 -9.86
C SER A 46 8.59 8.63 -9.90
N PRO A 47 8.63 9.38 -8.77
CA PRO A 47 8.10 10.73 -8.74
C PRO A 47 8.83 11.66 -9.72
N THR A 48 8.07 12.54 -10.37
CA THR A 48 8.59 13.57 -11.25
C THR A 48 9.54 14.50 -10.47
N LYS A 49 10.71 14.77 -11.05
CA LYS A 49 11.69 15.74 -10.55
C LYS A 49 11.82 16.91 -11.52
N ASP A 50 12.38 18.03 -11.07
CA ASP A 50 12.67 19.18 -11.93
C ASP A 50 13.46 18.76 -13.18
N GLY A 51 12.95 19.13 -14.36
CA GLY A 51 13.56 18.79 -15.64
C GLY A 51 13.29 17.37 -16.15
N SER A 52 12.42 16.60 -15.49
CA SER A 52 12.00 15.28 -15.99
C SER A 52 11.35 15.42 -17.37
N LYS A 53 11.81 14.60 -18.31
CA LYS A 53 11.26 14.51 -19.66
C LYS A 53 10.81 13.09 -19.90
N TYR A 54 9.59 12.95 -20.39
CA TYR A 54 9.01 11.67 -20.76
C TYR A 54 8.93 11.56 -22.27
N GLN A 55 8.94 10.34 -22.74
CA GLN A 55 8.94 10.02 -24.16
C GLN A 55 7.71 9.22 -24.55
N LYS A 56 7.44 9.17 -25.86
CA LYS A 56 6.40 8.31 -26.41
C LYS A 56 6.65 6.86 -25.98
N GLY A 57 5.62 6.21 -25.48
CA GLY A 57 5.67 4.84 -24.96
C GLY A 57 5.75 4.75 -23.44
N ASP A 58 6.21 5.81 -22.76
CA ASP A 58 6.23 5.84 -21.29
C ASP A 58 4.80 5.81 -20.74
N VAL A 59 4.63 5.12 -19.61
CA VAL A 59 3.39 5.16 -18.84
C VAL A 59 3.58 6.13 -17.70
N ILE A 60 2.74 7.16 -17.65
CA ILE A 60 2.85 8.24 -16.67
C ILE A 60 1.59 8.32 -15.82
N THR A 61 1.77 8.67 -14.55
CA THR A 61 0.68 9.04 -13.64
C THR A 61 0.63 10.55 -13.55
N PHE A 62 -0.52 11.15 -13.78
CA PHE A 62 -0.73 12.60 -13.81
C PHE A 62 -2.06 13.00 -13.18
N LYS A 63 -2.20 14.30 -12.90
CA LYS A 63 -3.47 14.90 -12.51
C LYS A 63 -4.18 15.50 -13.73
N ASP A 64 -5.45 15.18 -13.91
CA ASP A 64 -6.28 15.86 -14.91
C ASP A 64 -6.81 17.21 -14.40
N LYS A 65 -7.62 17.89 -15.22
CA LYS A 65 -8.23 19.19 -14.88
C LYS A 65 -9.21 19.11 -13.69
N GLU A 66 -9.72 17.92 -13.37
CA GLU A 66 -10.62 17.66 -12.25
C GLU A 66 -9.86 17.15 -11.01
N GLU A 67 -8.53 17.29 -10.99
CA GLU A 67 -7.62 16.79 -9.95
C GLU A 67 -7.67 15.27 -9.75
N LYS A 68 -8.19 14.51 -10.73
CA LYS A 68 -8.19 13.06 -10.71
C LYS A 68 -6.83 12.53 -11.11
N ILE A 69 -6.36 11.52 -10.37
CA ILE A 69 -5.11 10.84 -10.64
C ILE A 69 -5.36 9.76 -11.68
N ILE A 70 -4.75 9.90 -12.85
CA ILE A 70 -4.88 8.98 -13.99
C ILE A 70 -3.50 8.45 -14.35
N THR A 71 -3.43 7.18 -14.78
CA THR A 71 -2.19 6.58 -15.27
C THR A 71 -2.42 6.04 -16.67
N HIS A 72 -1.80 6.63 -17.69
CA HIS A 72 -1.96 6.25 -19.09
C HIS A 72 -0.62 6.32 -19.86
N ARG A 73 -0.58 5.74 -21.06
CA ARG A 73 0.60 5.72 -21.92
C ARG A 73 0.69 6.95 -22.79
N ILE A 74 1.88 7.54 -22.90
CA ILE A 74 2.15 8.64 -23.82
C ILE A 74 2.15 8.10 -25.26
N ILE A 75 1.24 8.60 -26.08
CA ILE A 75 1.17 8.27 -27.51
C ILE A 75 1.87 9.31 -28.39
N LYS A 76 2.01 10.55 -27.88
CA LYS A 76 2.68 11.64 -28.58
C LYS A 76 3.20 12.69 -27.60
N VAL A 77 4.37 13.24 -27.91
CA VAL A 77 4.99 14.35 -27.18
C VAL A 77 4.95 15.58 -28.07
N ASN A 78 4.37 16.66 -27.59
CA ASN A 78 4.36 17.95 -28.27
C ASN A 78 5.27 18.92 -27.51
N ASN A 79 6.05 19.72 -28.25
CA ASN A 79 6.85 20.79 -27.69
C ASN A 79 6.63 22.06 -28.51
N VAL A 80 5.99 23.06 -27.90
CA VAL A 80 5.71 24.34 -28.54
C VAL A 80 6.29 25.44 -27.67
N ASN A 81 7.28 26.18 -28.20
CA ASN A 81 7.95 27.27 -27.50
C ASN A 81 8.51 26.88 -26.11
N GLY A 82 9.04 25.66 -25.99
CA GLY A 82 9.59 25.14 -24.74
C GLY A 82 8.55 24.59 -23.76
N LYS A 83 7.26 24.68 -24.07
CA LYS A 83 6.20 24.02 -23.30
C LYS A 83 5.97 22.62 -23.82
N VAL A 84 6.25 21.62 -22.97
CA VAL A 84 6.04 20.21 -23.28
C VAL A 84 4.65 19.78 -22.82
N THR A 85 3.92 19.13 -23.73
CA THR A 85 2.64 18.48 -23.43
C THR A 85 2.64 17.04 -23.95
N TYR A 86 1.88 16.19 -23.29
CA TYR A 86 1.78 14.76 -23.59
C TYR A 86 0.35 14.42 -23.99
N GLU A 87 0.17 13.82 -25.16
CA GLU A 87 -1.08 13.15 -25.49
C GLU A 87 -0.99 11.73 -24.94
N THR A 88 -1.96 11.37 -24.12
CA THR A 88 -2.00 10.08 -23.41
C THR A 88 -3.17 9.23 -23.87
N LYS A 89 -3.06 7.92 -23.63
CA LYS A 89 -4.10 6.95 -23.92
C LYS A 89 -3.98 5.77 -22.97
N GLY A 90 -5.09 5.32 -22.40
CA GLY A 90 -5.15 4.01 -21.73
C GLY A 90 -4.96 2.88 -22.74
N ASP A 91 -4.12 1.90 -22.42
CA ASP A 91 -3.80 0.78 -23.32
C ASP A 91 -5.05 0.02 -23.80
N ASN A 92 -6.10 -0.04 -22.97
CA ASN A 92 -7.39 -0.67 -23.26
C ASN A 92 -8.47 0.31 -23.76
N ASN A 93 -8.16 1.61 -23.91
CA ASN A 93 -9.14 2.59 -24.34
C ASN A 93 -9.31 2.58 -25.88
N ASN A 94 -10.51 2.92 -26.36
CA ASN A 94 -10.82 2.98 -27.80
C ASN A 94 -10.24 4.22 -28.51
N GLY A 95 -9.86 5.26 -27.77
CA GLY A 95 -9.35 6.52 -28.29
C GLY A 95 -8.31 7.14 -27.36
N ALA A 96 -7.63 8.17 -27.85
CA ALA A 96 -6.76 9.00 -27.01
C ALA A 96 -7.58 9.79 -26.00
N ASP A 97 -6.92 10.20 -24.91
CA ASP A 97 -7.51 11.14 -23.97
C ASP A 97 -7.77 12.49 -24.67
N LEU A 98 -8.88 13.14 -24.33
CA LEU A 98 -9.33 14.37 -25.01
C LEU A 98 -8.39 15.56 -24.77
N GLU A 99 -7.72 15.57 -23.63
CA GLU A 99 -6.94 16.69 -23.14
C GLU A 99 -5.46 16.30 -23.07
N ALA A 100 -4.60 17.18 -23.58
CA ALA A 100 -3.16 17.00 -23.45
C ALA A 100 -2.72 17.30 -22.01
N VAL A 101 -1.83 16.47 -21.49
CA VAL A 101 -1.27 16.58 -20.15
C VAL A 101 -0.09 17.54 -20.18
N LEU A 102 -0.11 18.59 -19.35
CA LEU A 102 1.05 19.46 -19.16
C LEU A 102 2.14 18.72 -18.39
N ALA A 103 3.41 18.94 -18.74
CA ALA A 103 4.51 18.27 -18.05
C ALA A 103 4.55 18.51 -16.53
N GLU A 104 4.05 19.66 -16.08
CA GLU A 104 3.92 20.02 -14.66
C GLU A 104 2.85 19.23 -13.90
N ASN A 105 1.88 18.64 -14.60
CA ASN A 105 0.82 17.85 -13.99
C ASN A 105 1.20 16.38 -13.83
N VAL A 106 2.36 15.97 -14.35
CA VAL A 106 2.85 14.59 -14.23
C VAL A 106 3.38 14.38 -12.82
N LEU A 107 2.81 13.40 -12.11
CA LEU A 107 3.23 13.00 -10.77
C LEU A 107 4.42 12.04 -10.79
N GLY A 108 4.50 11.18 -11.81
CA GLY A 108 5.61 10.25 -11.96
C GLY A 108 5.47 9.30 -13.13
N LYS A 109 6.50 8.48 -13.35
CA LYS A 109 6.53 7.44 -14.38
C LYS A 109 6.36 6.06 -13.75
N TYR A 110 5.58 5.19 -14.37
CA TYR A 110 5.52 3.79 -14.00
C TYR A 110 6.86 3.09 -14.31
N GLU A 111 7.31 2.24 -13.38
CA GLU A 111 8.64 1.61 -13.40
C GLU A 111 8.58 0.09 -13.57
N ASP A 112 7.55 -0.41 -14.26
CA ASP A 112 7.34 -1.84 -14.55
C ASP A 112 7.19 -2.75 -13.33
N ILE A 113 7.01 -2.18 -12.14
CA ILE A 113 6.74 -2.90 -10.89
C ILE A 113 5.25 -2.85 -10.60
N THR A 114 4.60 -4.00 -10.72
CA THR A 114 3.18 -4.20 -10.40
C THR A 114 3.01 -5.39 -9.46
N VAL A 115 2.20 -5.21 -8.43
CA VAL A 115 1.77 -6.31 -7.56
C VAL A 115 0.25 -6.46 -7.69
N PRO A 116 -0.24 -7.54 -8.34
CA PRO A 116 -1.66 -7.71 -8.59
C PRO A 116 -2.44 -7.99 -7.31
N TYR A 117 -3.71 -7.62 -7.29
CA TYR A 117 -4.70 -7.88 -6.22
C TYR A 117 -4.45 -7.24 -4.84
N VAL A 118 -3.24 -6.73 -4.56
CA VAL A 118 -2.92 -6.09 -3.27
C VAL A 118 -3.78 -4.86 -3.00
N GLY A 119 -4.18 -4.14 -4.06
CA GLY A 119 -5.07 -2.99 -3.96
C GLY A 119 -6.40 -3.33 -3.31
N TYR A 120 -6.97 -4.51 -3.57
CA TYR A 120 -8.21 -4.95 -2.92
C TYR A 120 -8.03 -5.19 -1.41
N GLY A 121 -6.89 -5.76 -1.00
CA GLY A 121 -6.58 -5.95 0.42
C GLY A 121 -6.39 -4.63 1.16
N LEU A 122 -5.70 -3.68 0.52
CA LEU A 122 -5.51 -2.32 1.07
C LEU A 122 -6.81 -1.53 1.14
N ASP A 123 -7.65 -1.60 0.11
CA ASP A 123 -8.96 -0.95 0.10
C ASP A 123 -9.86 -1.53 1.20
N TYR A 124 -9.90 -2.86 1.34
CA TYR A 124 -10.62 -3.52 2.42
C TYR A 124 -10.09 -3.11 3.80
N ALA A 125 -8.77 -3.06 4.00
CA ALA A 125 -8.15 -2.62 5.25
C ALA A 125 -8.50 -1.16 5.62
N ASN A 126 -8.70 -0.29 4.62
CA ASN A 126 -9.13 1.09 4.82
C ASN A 126 -10.65 1.23 5.05
N SER A 127 -11.44 0.21 4.77
CA SER A 127 -12.87 0.19 5.07
C SER A 127 -13.12 0.13 6.59
N LYS A 128 -14.28 0.63 7.06
CA LYS A 128 -14.66 0.57 8.48
C LYS A 128 -14.65 -0.86 9.03
N ALA A 129 -15.13 -1.81 8.23
CA ALA A 129 -15.20 -3.22 8.61
C ALA A 129 -13.81 -3.86 8.67
N GLY A 130 -12.97 -3.65 7.65
CA GLY A 130 -11.62 -4.19 7.63
C GLY A 130 -10.72 -3.57 8.71
N ALA A 131 -10.84 -2.26 8.96
CA ALA A 131 -10.15 -1.61 10.06
C ALA A 131 -10.57 -2.19 11.43
N ALA A 132 -11.86 -2.42 11.66
CA ALA A 132 -12.35 -3.05 12.88
C ALA A 132 -11.81 -4.49 13.01
N LEU A 133 -11.85 -5.28 11.94
CA LEU A 133 -11.32 -6.64 11.92
C LEU A 133 -9.82 -6.68 12.25
N LEU A 134 -9.02 -5.78 11.66
CA LEU A 134 -7.58 -5.66 11.91
C LEU A 134 -7.24 -5.25 13.34
N LEU A 135 -8.15 -4.59 14.06
CA LEU A 135 -7.97 -4.24 15.47
C LEU A 135 -8.46 -5.35 16.41
N ILE A 136 -9.62 -5.92 16.13
CA ILE A 136 -10.29 -6.89 17.00
C ILE A 136 -9.56 -8.24 17.00
N VAL A 137 -9.19 -8.75 15.82
CA VAL A 137 -8.60 -10.09 15.69
C VAL A 137 -7.28 -10.22 16.46
N PRO A 138 -6.29 -9.31 16.32
CA PRO A 138 -5.08 -9.37 17.13
C PRO A 138 -5.36 -9.21 18.63
N GLY A 139 -6.35 -8.40 19.01
CA GLY A 139 -6.79 -8.25 20.40
C GLY A 139 -7.28 -9.58 20.98
N ILE A 140 -8.17 -10.28 20.28
CA ILE A 140 -8.69 -11.59 20.71
C ILE A 140 -7.57 -12.64 20.77
N LEU A 141 -6.66 -12.67 19.77
CA LEU A 141 -5.53 -13.59 19.77
C LEU A 141 -4.59 -13.36 20.97
N LEU A 142 -4.31 -12.10 21.32
CA LEU A 142 -3.50 -11.76 22.49
C LEU A 142 -4.18 -12.17 23.79
N LEU A 143 -5.49 -11.97 23.92
CA LEU A 143 -6.26 -12.43 25.07
C LEU A 143 -6.24 -13.96 25.19
N GLY A 144 -6.43 -14.68 24.08
CA GLY A 144 -6.35 -16.14 24.04
C GLY A 144 -4.98 -16.68 24.42
N TYR A 145 -3.91 -16.08 23.88
CA TYR A 145 -2.53 -16.43 24.24
C TYR A 145 -2.25 -16.18 25.73
N SER A 146 -2.71 -15.04 26.26
CA SER A 146 -2.53 -14.69 27.67
C SER A 146 -3.25 -15.68 28.59
N ALA A 147 -4.49 -16.05 28.25
CA ALA A 147 -5.23 -17.05 29.00
C ALA A 147 -4.51 -18.41 28.99
N PHE A 148 -4.08 -18.89 27.81
CA PHE A 148 -3.35 -20.16 27.69
C PHE A 148 -2.05 -20.16 28.50
N SER A 149 -1.29 -19.07 28.45
CA SER A 149 -0.05 -18.90 29.23
C SER A 149 -0.31 -18.96 30.74
N ILE A 150 -1.34 -18.26 31.23
CA ILE A 150 -1.72 -18.26 32.65
C ILE A 150 -2.14 -19.67 33.09
N PHE A 151 -2.98 -20.36 32.32
CA PHE A 151 -3.37 -21.74 32.62
C PHE A 151 -2.17 -22.70 32.64
N GLY A 152 -1.23 -22.52 31.72
CA GLY A 152 0.03 -23.28 31.72
C GLY A 152 0.86 -23.05 32.98
N ALA A 153 1.03 -21.79 33.38
CA ALA A 153 1.79 -21.40 34.57
C ALA A 153 1.15 -21.94 35.86
N ILE A 154 -0.17 -21.83 36.00
CA ILE A 154 -0.91 -22.39 37.16
C ILE A 154 -0.70 -23.91 37.23
N ARG A 155 -0.83 -24.62 36.10
CA ARG A 155 -0.66 -26.08 36.06
C ARG A 155 0.76 -26.53 36.42
N GLN A 156 1.78 -25.75 36.07
CA GLN A 156 3.16 -26.01 36.47
C GLN A 156 3.34 -25.86 37.99
N ILE A 157 2.78 -24.79 38.59
CA ILE A 157 2.83 -24.56 40.04
C ILE A 157 2.13 -25.71 40.80
N ASP A 158 0.95 -26.14 40.34
CA ASP A 158 0.23 -27.25 40.96
C ASP A 158 1.03 -28.57 40.89
N ASN A 159 1.66 -28.86 39.75
CA ASN A 159 2.48 -30.06 39.58
C ASN A 159 3.75 -30.02 40.45
N GLU A 160 4.44 -28.88 40.54
CA GLU A 160 5.61 -28.72 41.43
C GLU A 160 5.22 -28.87 42.92
N LYS A 161 4.08 -28.29 43.33
CA LYS A 161 3.60 -28.40 44.71
C LYS A 161 3.28 -29.86 45.07
N LYS A 162 2.72 -30.62 44.12
CA LYS A 162 2.38 -32.04 44.28
C LYS A 162 3.61 -32.95 44.31
N SER A 163 4.68 -32.64 43.56
CA SER A 163 5.92 -33.43 43.63
C SER A 163 6.65 -33.19 44.96
N LYS A 164 6.76 -31.94 45.42
CA LYS A 164 7.38 -31.59 46.71
C LYS A 164 6.67 -32.20 47.92
N SER A 165 5.33 -32.30 47.90
CA SER A 165 4.59 -32.96 48.98
C SER A 165 4.73 -34.49 48.99
N THR A 166 5.01 -35.09 47.83
CA THR A 166 5.23 -36.53 47.71
C THR A 166 6.62 -36.92 48.19
N ASP A 167 7.64 -36.10 47.90
CA ASP A 167 9.03 -36.31 48.31
C ASP A 167 9.20 -36.18 49.84
N ALA A 168 8.53 -35.21 50.47
CA ALA A 168 8.56 -35.02 51.93
C ALA A 168 7.84 -36.14 52.72
N GLY A 169 6.93 -36.89 52.08
CA GLY A 169 6.21 -38.00 52.71
C GLY A 169 6.94 -39.35 52.62
N GLN A 170 7.96 -39.47 51.76
CA GLN A 170 8.77 -40.69 51.62
C GLN A 170 10.04 -40.68 52.47
N SER A 171 10.40 -39.54 53.08
CA SER A 171 11.57 -39.38 53.95
C SER A 171 11.26 -39.53 55.45
N MET A 172 10.06 -40.00 55.82
CA MET A 172 9.66 -40.33 57.20
C MET A 172 9.50 -41.83 57.41
#